data_AF-A0A956PC37-F1
#
_entry.id   AF-A0A956PC37-F1
#
_cell.length_a   1.000
_cell.length_b   1.000
_cell.length_c   1.000
_cell.angle_alpha   90.00
_cell.angle_beta   90.00
_cell.angle_gamma   90.00
#
_symmetry.space_group_name_H-M   'P 1'
#
loop_
_entity.id
_entity.type
_entity.pdbx_description
1 polymer ?
#
loop_
_entity_poly.entity_id
_entity_poly.type
_entity_poly.pdbx_seq_one_letter_code
_entity_poly.pdbx_strand_id
1 'polypeptide(L)'
;MNAPASRADRVQALLAKRGDLRRTAVLLLGGEGPVWPRARIAVFDAPVDAAAARAWLPPGLRSSDPARATIFVADYPETTFGVAYREAGVLLHAVHRRRPVLHCAWMVVDNDTALILGRELLGFPKKLAEIDFLMDAGSATARVRRGGVSLIAFHMEGAGPRSDREPFTRPIVNARGIPSLLPAVLYRMDVPQRVHEGRRGTMTVEIGGSAADPLDRFGVGKREIPGDAMVADLAVPPAARRSVPPVRPVGLVRPTWLAKHYPERAW
;
A
#
# COMPACT_ATOMS: atom_id res chain seq x y z
N MET A 1 -44.05 -2.40 -8.96
CA MET A 1 -44.11 -2.06 -7.52
C MET A 1 -43.42 -3.18 -6.76
N ASN A 2 -42.23 -2.94 -6.19
CA ASN A 2 -41.54 -3.95 -5.39
C ASN A 2 -42.17 -4.01 -4.00
N ALA A 3 -42.54 -5.21 -3.56
CA ALA A 3 -43.13 -5.45 -2.24
C ALA A 3 -42.17 -4.99 -1.11
N PRO A 4 -42.67 -4.42 -0.01
CA PRO A 4 -41.83 -3.96 1.08
C PRO A 4 -41.12 -5.14 1.77
N ALA A 5 -39.80 -5.04 1.91
CA ALA A 5 -38.96 -6.07 2.53
C ALA A 5 -39.46 -6.48 3.94
N SER A 6 -39.49 -7.79 4.18
CA SER A 6 -40.07 -8.38 5.40
C SER A 6 -39.27 -7.98 6.64
N ARG A 7 -39.88 -8.12 7.82
CA ARG A 7 -39.21 -7.83 9.11
C ARG A 7 -37.95 -8.68 9.31
N ALA A 8 -37.95 -9.93 8.82
CA ALA A 8 -36.79 -10.82 8.88
C ALA A 8 -35.64 -10.32 7.99
N ASP A 9 -35.96 -9.86 6.78
CA ASP A 9 -34.97 -9.29 5.85
C ASP A 9 -34.34 -8.01 6.42
N ARG A 10 -35.14 -7.17 7.08
CA ARG A 10 -34.64 -5.96 7.75
C ARG A 10 -33.71 -6.30 8.92
N VAL A 11 -34.02 -7.33 9.71
CA VAL A 11 -33.17 -7.78 10.83
C VAL A 11 -31.87 -8.40 10.31
N GLN A 12 -31.93 -9.26 9.29
CA GLN A 12 -30.75 -9.82 8.61
C GLN A 12 -29.87 -8.71 8.04
N ALA A 13 -30.45 -7.73 7.35
CA ALA A 13 -29.70 -6.58 6.81
C ALA A 13 -29.06 -5.73 7.91
N LEU A 14 -29.71 -5.55 9.06
CA LEU A 14 -29.15 -4.87 10.23
C LEU A 14 -28.00 -5.66 10.87
N LEU A 15 -28.11 -6.99 10.94
CA LEU A 15 -27.05 -7.87 11.45
C LEU A 15 -25.85 -7.90 10.49
N ALA A 16 -26.09 -7.94 9.18
CA ALA A 16 -25.04 -7.81 8.15
C ALA A 16 -24.33 -6.46 8.25
N LYS A 17 -25.08 -5.35 8.37
CA LYS A 17 -24.50 -4.00 8.60
C LYS A 17 -23.68 -3.92 9.90
N ARG A 18 -24.09 -4.61 10.97
CA ARG A 18 -23.29 -4.73 12.20
C ARG A 18 -21.99 -5.51 11.96
N GLY A 19 -22.02 -6.53 11.11
CA GLY A 19 -20.83 -7.25 10.63
C GLY A 19 -19.87 -6.32 9.86
N ASP A 20 -20.39 -5.50 8.96
CA ASP A 20 -19.58 -4.57 8.14
C ASP A 20 -18.95 -3.44 8.98
N LEU A 21 -19.70 -2.91 9.96
CA LEU A 21 -19.16 -1.95 10.91
C LEU A 21 -18.07 -2.57 11.80
N ARG A 22 -18.23 -3.82 12.23
CA ARG A 22 -17.19 -4.54 12.97
C ARG A 22 -15.94 -4.75 12.12
N ARG A 23 -16.07 -5.15 10.86
CA ARG A 23 -14.95 -5.31 9.92
C ARG A 23 -14.20 -3.99 9.70
N THR A 24 -14.93 -2.89 9.53
CA THR A 24 -14.35 -1.54 9.40
C THR A 24 -13.65 -1.10 10.68
N ALA A 25 -14.26 -1.35 11.84
CA ALA A 25 -13.67 -1.03 13.14
C ALA A 25 -12.39 -1.84 13.40
N VAL A 26 -12.32 -3.11 13.00
CA VAL A 26 -11.11 -3.95 13.09
C VAL A 26 -9.95 -3.34 12.30
N LEU A 27 -10.21 -2.76 11.12
CA LEU A 27 -9.16 -2.10 10.34
C LEU A 27 -8.60 -0.85 11.05
N LEU A 28 -9.45 -0.09 11.75
CA LEU A 28 -9.06 1.15 12.43
C LEU A 28 -8.47 0.94 13.83
N LEU A 29 -9.04 0.00 14.58
CA LEU A 29 -8.77 -0.21 16.01
C LEU A 29 -7.92 -1.45 16.27
N GLY A 30 -7.72 -2.29 15.25
CA GLY A 30 -7.09 -3.61 15.37
C GLY A 30 -8.11 -4.70 15.73
N GLY A 31 -7.80 -5.93 15.32
CA GLY A 31 -8.50 -7.16 15.70
C GLY A 31 -7.62 -8.07 16.55
N GLU A 32 -8.08 -9.29 16.81
CA GLU A 32 -7.30 -10.31 17.54
C GLU A 32 -6.15 -10.90 16.70
N GLY A 33 -6.25 -10.81 15.36
CA GLY A 33 -5.27 -11.31 14.41
C GLY A 33 -4.72 -10.24 13.47
N PRO A 34 -3.73 -10.58 12.63
CA PRO A 34 -3.21 -9.67 11.61
C PRO A 34 -4.33 -9.25 10.64
N VAL A 35 -4.25 -8.01 10.14
CA VAL A 35 -5.22 -7.50 9.16
C VAL A 35 -5.08 -8.20 7.81
N TRP A 36 -3.83 -8.47 7.41
CA TRP A 36 -3.47 -9.21 6.21
C TRP A 36 -2.63 -10.44 6.60
N PRO A 37 -3.27 -11.56 6.99
CA PRO A 37 -2.55 -12.81 7.25
C PRO A 37 -1.93 -13.36 5.96
N ARG A 38 -0.73 -13.95 6.09
CA ARG A 38 -0.04 -14.70 5.03
C ARG A 38 0.02 -13.97 3.68
N ALA A 39 0.18 -12.66 3.70
CA ALA A 39 0.40 -11.85 2.50
C ALA A 39 1.64 -12.34 1.75
N ARG A 40 1.49 -12.60 0.46
CA ARG A 40 2.58 -12.94 -0.44
C ARG A 40 3.08 -11.66 -1.08
N ILE A 41 4.35 -11.33 -0.93
CA ILE A 41 4.88 -10.03 -1.33
C ILE A 41 6.22 -10.24 -2.01
N ALA A 42 6.38 -9.64 -3.19
CA ALA A 42 7.70 -9.41 -3.76
C ALA A 42 8.01 -7.93 -3.75
N VAL A 43 9.21 -7.57 -3.29
CA VAL A 43 9.57 -6.21 -2.95
C VAL A 43 11.05 -5.94 -3.20
N PHE A 44 11.37 -4.77 -3.72
CA PHE A 44 12.75 -4.29 -3.92
C PHE A 44 12.89 -2.80 -3.62
N ASP A 45 14.11 -2.37 -3.31
CA ASP A 45 14.42 -0.96 -3.08
C ASP A 45 15.27 -0.41 -4.22
N ALA A 46 14.76 0.58 -4.96
CA ALA A 46 15.47 1.18 -6.09
C ALA A 46 15.93 2.63 -5.77
N PRO A 47 17.10 3.06 -6.28
CA PRO A 47 17.40 4.48 -6.37
C PRO A 47 16.41 5.15 -7.34
N VAL A 48 16.01 6.38 -7.03
CA VAL A 48 15.06 7.15 -7.86
C VAL A 48 15.57 8.57 -8.08
N ASP A 49 15.06 9.24 -9.12
CA ASP A 49 15.32 10.65 -9.35
C ASP A 49 14.84 11.50 -8.15
N ALA A 50 15.75 12.30 -7.60
CA ALA A 50 15.50 13.06 -6.38
C ALA A 50 14.48 14.18 -6.58
N ALA A 51 14.43 14.81 -7.77
CA ALA A 51 13.49 15.87 -8.08
C ALA A 51 12.08 15.31 -8.27
N ALA A 52 11.94 14.19 -9.00
CA ALA A 52 10.69 13.47 -9.17
C ALA A 52 10.15 12.95 -7.83
N ALA A 53 10.99 12.32 -7.01
CA ALA A 53 10.61 11.88 -5.66
C ALA A 53 10.13 13.05 -4.80
N ARG A 54 10.87 14.18 -4.79
CA ARG A 54 10.48 15.37 -4.04
C ARG A 54 9.13 15.94 -4.49
N ALA A 55 8.83 15.92 -5.78
CA ALA A 55 7.59 16.47 -6.32
C ALA A 55 6.35 15.77 -5.72
N TRP A 56 6.43 14.46 -5.48
CA TRP A 56 5.31 13.66 -4.96
C TRP A 56 5.16 13.68 -3.44
N LEU A 57 6.10 14.31 -2.71
CA LEU A 57 6.05 14.34 -1.25
C LEU A 57 5.15 15.48 -0.72
N PRO A 58 4.26 15.20 0.24
CA PRO A 58 3.50 16.24 0.91
C PRO A 58 4.40 17.15 1.76
N PRO A 59 3.99 18.42 1.95
CA PRO A 59 4.63 19.33 2.91
C PRO A 59 4.79 18.66 4.27
N GLY A 60 5.97 18.82 4.88
CA GLY A 60 6.33 18.16 6.13
C GLY A 60 7.13 16.87 5.93
N LEU A 61 7.12 16.28 4.74
CA LEU A 61 8.03 15.20 4.35
C LEU A 61 9.18 15.75 3.52
N ARG A 62 10.38 15.20 3.75
CA ARG A 62 11.56 15.44 2.91
C ARG A 62 12.01 14.12 2.32
N SER A 63 12.49 14.12 1.08
CA SER A 63 13.07 12.92 0.47
C SER A 63 14.28 12.45 1.29
N SER A 64 14.52 11.14 1.31
CA SER A 64 15.78 10.59 1.82
C SER A 64 16.96 11.02 0.95
N ASP A 65 18.15 10.99 1.54
CA ASP A 65 19.41 11.16 0.81
C ASP A 65 20.30 9.94 1.12
N PRO A 66 20.60 9.08 0.13
CA PRO A 66 20.17 9.16 -1.27
C PRO A 66 18.65 8.94 -1.44
N ALA A 67 18.09 9.45 -2.54
CA ALA A 67 16.68 9.27 -2.89
C ALA A 67 16.40 7.83 -3.31
N ARG A 68 15.43 7.18 -2.65
CA ARG A 68 15.06 5.78 -2.87
C ARG A 68 13.56 5.56 -2.80
N ALA A 69 13.11 4.47 -3.40
CA ALA A 69 11.75 3.96 -3.25
C ALA A 69 11.76 2.47 -2.94
N THR A 70 10.83 2.02 -2.10
CA THR A 70 10.43 0.62 -1.99
C THR A 70 9.28 0.37 -2.95
N ILE A 71 9.44 -0.58 -3.86
CA ILE A 71 8.44 -0.96 -4.85
C ILE A 71 8.05 -2.41 -4.56
N PHE A 72 6.74 -2.69 -4.56
CA PHE A 72 6.24 -4.02 -4.25
C PHE A 72 5.01 -4.39 -5.07
N VAL A 73 4.81 -5.70 -5.21
CA VAL A 73 3.55 -6.31 -5.63
C VAL A 73 3.19 -7.37 -4.59
N ALA A 74 1.92 -7.42 -4.20
CA ALA A 74 1.41 -8.29 -3.17
C ALA A 74 0.13 -9.00 -3.60
N ASP A 75 -0.03 -10.23 -3.12
CA ASP A 75 -1.27 -11.01 -3.13
C ASP A 75 -1.71 -11.20 -1.67
N TYR A 76 -2.91 -10.73 -1.36
CA TYR A 76 -3.56 -10.86 -0.07
C TYR A 76 -4.65 -11.93 -0.19
N PRO A 77 -4.34 -13.20 0.13
CA PRO A 77 -5.30 -14.29 -0.04
C PRO A 77 -6.48 -14.20 0.93
N GLU A 78 -6.28 -13.52 2.06
CA GLU A 78 -7.29 -13.29 3.09
C GLU A 78 -7.08 -11.93 3.75
N THR A 79 -8.19 -11.31 4.18
CA THR A 79 -8.18 -10.06 4.95
C THR A 79 -9.26 -10.08 6.02
N THR A 80 -9.05 -9.32 7.10
CA THR A 80 -10.05 -9.18 8.17
C THR A 80 -11.32 -8.45 7.73
N PHE A 81 -11.28 -7.74 6.60
CA PHE A 81 -12.44 -7.09 5.99
C PHE A 81 -13.10 -7.93 4.89
N GLY A 82 -12.65 -9.17 4.69
CA GLY A 82 -13.42 -10.22 4.01
C GLY A 82 -13.25 -10.30 2.49
N VAL A 83 -12.20 -9.69 1.93
CA VAL A 83 -11.90 -9.78 0.48
C VAL A 83 -10.45 -10.22 0.26
N ALA A 84 -10.24 -11.08 -0.74
CA ALA A 84 -8.92 -11.33 -1.31
C ALA A 84 -8.66 -10.33 -2.43
N TYR A 85 -7.42 -9.83 -2.54
CA TYR A 85 -7.07 -8.85 -3.56
C TYR A 85 -5.56 -8.80 -3.76
N ARG A 86 -5.13 -8.20 -4.87
CA ARG A 86 -3.73 -7.89 -5.16
C ARG A 86 -3.50 -6.40 -5.15
N GLU A 87 -2.26 -6.03 -4.85
CA GLU A 87 -1.84 -4.62 -4.77
C GLU A 87 -0.45 -4.46 -5.34
N ALA A 88 -0.20 -3.31 -5.95
CA ALA A 88 1.14 -2.86 -6.28
C ALA A 88 1.32 -1.43 -5.77
N GLY A 89 2.52 -1.10 -5.30
CA GLY A 89 2.77 0.21 -4.71
C GLY A 89 4.19 0.70 -4.84
N VAL A 90 4.32 2.03 -4.86
CA VAL A 90 5.60 2.75 -4.79
C VAL A 90 5.61 3.60 -3.51
N LEU A 91 6.54 3.26 -2.63
CA LEU A 91 6.74 3.88 -1.32
C LEU A 91 8.05 4.66 -1.34
N LEU A 92 7.98 5.99 -1.42
CA LEU A 92 9.15 6.86 -1.37
C LEU A 92 9.77 6.85 0.04
N HIS A 93 11.09 6.72 0.10
CA HIS A 93 11.83 6.85 1.35
C HIS A 93 11.89 8.34 1.70
N ALA A 94 11.42 8.67 2.90
CA ALA A 94 11.28 10.05 3.33
C ALA A 94 11.66 10.24 4.81
N VAL A 95 11.72 11.49 5.23
CA VAL A 95 11.99 11.91 6.61
C VAL A 95 10.87 12.82 7.08
N HIS A 96 10.20 12.42 8.17
CA HIS A 96 9.23 13.25 8.89
C HIS A 96 9.81 13.61 10.26
N ARG A 97 9.99 14.90 10.55
CA ARG A 97 10.53 15.39 11.84
C ARG A 97 11.79 14.62 12.30
N ARG A 98 12.78 14.50 11.40
CA ARG A 98 14.05 13.77 11.59
C ARG A 98 13.93 12.24 11.77
N ARG A 99 12.74 11.66 11.59
CA ARG A 99 12.53 10.21 11.64
C ARG A 99 12.33 9.64 10.23
N PRO A 100 13.05 8.57 9.85
CA PRO A 100 12.81 7.86 8.59
C PRO A 100 11.38 7.30 8.54
N VAL A 101 10.72 7.47 7.39
CA VAL A 101 9.37 7.00 7.10
C VAL A 101 9.28 6.57 5.63
N LEU A 102 8.18 5.90 5.28
CA LEU A 102 7.77 5.69 3.89
C LEU A 102 6.58 6.59 3.56
N HIS A 103 6.53 7.15 2.36
CA HIS A 103 5.35 7.81 1.82
C HIS A 103 4.82 7.01 0.65
N CYS A 104 3.56 6.56 0.70
CA CYS A 104 2.95 5.91 -0.44
C CYS A 104 2.58 6.97 -1.48
N ALA A 105 3.43 7.08 -2.49
CA ALA A 105 3.30 8.00 -3.60
C ALA A 105 2.27 7.49 -4.61
N TRP A 106 2.29 6.18 -4.87
CA TRP A 106 1.44 5.53 -5.87
C TRP A 106 1.02 4.15 -5.40
N MET A 107 -0.21 3.75 -5.73
CA MET A 107 -0.73 2.43 -5.42
C MET A 107 -1.89 2.04 -6.33
N VAL A 108 -1.94 0.78 -6.73
CA VAL A 108 -3.08 0.19 -7.45
C VAL A 108 -3.51 -1.11 -6.82
N VAL A 109 -4.79 -1.44 -6.97
CA VAL A 109 -5.42 -2.68 -6.50
C VAL A 109 -6.35 -3.23 -7.58
N ASP A 110 -6.73 -4.50 -7.47
CA ASP A 110 -7.70 -5.16 -8.37
C ASP A 110 -9.11 -5.31 -7.73
N ASN A 111 -9.32 -4.78 -6.52
CA ASN A 111 -10.58 -4.87 -5.78
C ASN A 111 -11.07 -3.51 -5.28
N ASP A 112 -12.36 -3.24 -5.45
CA ASP A 112 -13.01 -1.96 -5.12
C ASP A 112 -13.14 -1.72 -3.61
N THR A 113 -13.40 -2.75 -2.82
CA THR A 113 -13.50 -2.67 -1.36
C THR A 113 -12.13 -2.31 -0.78
N ALA A 114 -11.08 -2.97 -1.25
CA ALA A 114 -9.70 -2.64 -0.87
C ALA A 114 -9.29 -1.23 -1.30
N LEU A 115 -9.79 -0.75 -2.44
CA LEU A 115 -9.60 0.62 -2.93
C LEU A 115 -10.28 1.63 -1.99
N ILE A 116 -11.57 1.48 -1.76
CA ILE A 116 -12.40 2.45 -1.02
C ILE A 116 -11.89 2.55 0.43
N LEU A 117 -11.77 1.42 1.13
CA LEU A 117 -11.31 1.40 2.52
C LEU A 117 -9.89 1.98 2.65
N GLY A 118 -8.98 1.64 1.73
CA GLY A 118 -7.62 2.16 1.74
C GLY A 118 -7.53 3.66 1.54
N ARG A 119 -8.36 4.23 0.65
CA ARG A 119 -8.41 5.67 0.38
C ARG A 119 -9.02 6.45 1.53
N GLU A 120 -10.20 6.04 1.98
CA GLU A 120 -11.01 6.80 2.91
C GLU A 120 -10.50 6.71 4.35
N LEU A 121 -10.01 5.54 4.75
CA LEU A 121 -9.59 5.31 6.14
C LEU A 121 -8.11 5.63 6.33
N LEU A 122 -7.26 5.25 5.38
CA LEU A 122 -5.80 5.26 5.54
C LEU A 122 -5.07 6.28 4.63
N GLY A 123 -5.76 6.90 3.68
CA GLY A 123 -5.19 7.93 2.80
C GLY A 123 -4.23 7.39 1.74
N PHE A 124 -4.29 6.10 1.41
CA PHE A 124 -3.53 5.54 0.29
C PHE A 124 -4.09 6.04 -1.05
N PRO A 125 -3.24 6.42 -2.02
CA PRO A 125 -3.68 6.90 -3.33
C PRO A 125 -4.09 5.76 -4.27
N LYS A 126 -4.96 4.85 -3.80
CA LYS A 126 -5.33 3.63 -4.53
C LYS A 126 -6.16 3.95 -5.77
N LYS A 127 -5.88 3.22 -6.85
CA LYS A 127 -6.63 3.19 -8.13
C LYS A 127 -6.84 1.74 -8.58
N LEU A 128 -7.79 1.47 -9.48
CA LEU A 128 -7.98 0.13 -10.04
C LEU A 128 -6.98 -0.16 -11.17
N ALA A 129 -6.48 -1.38 -11.22
CA ALA A 129 -5.57 -1.88 -12.25
C ALA A 129 -5.72 -3.40 -12.44
N GLU A 130 -5.14 -3.91 -13.53
CA GLU A 130 -4.95 -5.34 -13.77
C GLU A 130 -3.64 -5.78 -13.13
N ILE A 131 -3.68 -6.79 -12.26
CA ILE A 131 -2.52 -7.28 -11.52
C ILE A 131 -2.42 -8.79 -11.66
N ASP A 132 -1.44 -9.24 -12.45
CA ASP A 132 -1.02 -10.63 -12.52
C ASP A 132 0.16 -10.82 -11.57
N PHE A 133 0.00 -11.65 -10.54
CA PHE A 133 1.10 -11.95 -9.60
C PHE A 133 1.12 -13.44 -9.25
N LEU A 134 2.29 -14.05 -9.42
CA LEU A 134 2.55 -15.45 -9.08
C LEU A 134 3.81 -15.49 -8.23
N MET A 135 3.75 -16.25 -7.14
CA MET A 135 4.88 -16.47 -6.24
C MET A 135 4.89 -17.94 -5.82
N ASP A 136 6.01 -18.62 -6.07
CA ASP A 136 6.19 -20.03 -5.74
C ASP A 136 7.64 -20.32 -5.33
N ALA A 137 7.84 -21.04 -4.23
CA ALA A 137 9.15 -21.48 -3.74
C ALA A 137 10.27 -20.41 -3.74
N GLY A 138 9.91 -19.14 -3.52
CA GLY A 138 10.86 -18.01 -3.55
C GLY A 138 11.13 -17.42 -4.93
N SER A 139 10.52 -17.94 -5.99
CA SER A 139 10.39 -17.26 -7.29
C SER A 139 9.19 -16.33 -7.27
N ALA A 140 9.22 -15.27 -8.08
CA ALA A 140 8.12 -14.32 -8.18
C ALA A 140 8.05 -13.70 -9.58
N THR A 141 6.85 -13.62 -10.14
CA THR A 141 6.59 -12.92 -11.41
C THR A 141 5.39 -12.02 -11.23
N ALA A 142 5.52 -10.75 -11.62
CA ALA A 142 4.43 -9.78 -11.60
C ALA A 142 4.31 -9.04 -12.92
N ARG A 143 3.07 -8.71 -13.29
CA ARG A 143 2.73 -7.74 -14.32
C ARG A 143 1.57 -6.88 -13.83
N VAL A 144 1.78 -5.57 -13.82
CA VAL A 144 0.82 -4.57 -13.37
C VAL A 144 0.52 -3.66 -14.54
N ARG A 145 -0.74 -3.61 -14.97
CA ARG A 145 -1.18 -2.82 -16.12
C ARG A 145 -2.36 -1.94 -15.77
N ARG A 146 -2.40 -0.76 -16.37
CA ARG A 146 -3.54 0.15 -16.23
C ARG A 146 -3.73 0.93 -17.53
N GLY A 147 -4.96 0.94 -18.04
CA GLY A 147 -5.26 1.57 -19.34
C GLY A 147 -4.44 1.00 -20.50
N GLY A 148 -4.18 -0.32 -20.48
CA GLY A 148 -3.36 -1.00 -21.49
C GLY A 148 -1.84 -0.77 -21.37
N VAL A 149 -1.37 0.07 -20.45
CA VAL A 149 0.05 0.37 -20.26
C VAL A 149 0.64 -0.51 -19.17
N SER A 150 1.82 -1.09 -19.42
CA SER A 150 2.61 -1.79 -18.40
C SER A 150 3.30 -0.79 -17.47
N LEU A 151 3.03 -0.87 -16.17
CA LEU A 151 3.56 0.06 -15.17
C LEU A 151 4.67 -0.57 -14.34
N ILE A 152 4.47 -1.82 -13.91
CA ILE A 152 5.46 -2.60 -13.17
C ILE A 152 5.45 -4.00 -13.76
N ALA A 153 6.61 -4.47 -14.19
CA ALA A 153 6.85 -5.88 -14.44
C ALA A 153 8.10 -6.31 -13.69
N PHE A 154 8.07 -7.48 -13.08
CA PHE A 154 9.31 -8.10 -12.62
C PHE A 154 9.26 -9.61 -12.74
N HIS A 155 10.46 -10.18 -12.81
CA HIS A 155 10.70 -11.60 -12.71
C HIS A 155 11.88 -11.83 -11.76
N MET A 156 11.72 -12.79 -10.85
CA MET A 156 12.76 -13.25 -9.95
C MET A 156 12.75 -14.78 -9.95
N GLU A 157 13.90 -15.36 -10.21
CA GLU A 157 14.09 -16.80 -10.12
C GLU A 157 14.17 -17.25 -8.65
N GLY A 158 13.75 -18.49 -8.39
CA GLY A 158 13.74 -19.07 -7.05
C GLY A 158 15.14 -19.46 -6.54
N ALA A 159 15.20 -19.91 -5.28
CA ALA A 159 16.37 -20.50 -4.62
C ALA A 159 17.52 -19.58 -4.15
N GLY A 160 17.27 -18.28 -3.95
CA GLY A 160 18.23 -17.44 -3.22
C GLY A 160 18.23 -17.64 -1.69
N PRO A 161 19.16 -17.01 -0.95
CA PRO A 161 19.29 -17.19 0.51
C PRO A 161 18.01 -16.77 1.26
N ARG A 162 17.83 -17.33 2.46
CA ARG A 162 16.76 -16.90 3.37
C ARG A 162 16.91 -15.40 3.64
N SER A 163 15.78 -14.70 3.62
CA SER A 163 15.69 -13.28 3.95
C SER A 163 14.73 -13.10 5.12
N ASP A 164 15.18 -12.40 6.16
CA ASP A 164 14.35 -11.99 7.29
C ASP A 164 13.96 -10.50 7.19
N ARG A 165 14.10 -9.91 6.00
CA ARG A 165 13.71 -8.52 5.74
C ARG A 165 12.20 -8.36 5.86
N GLU A 166 11.77 -7.39 6.66
CA GLU A 166 10.37 -6.96 6.65
C GLU A 166 10.02 -6.25 5.33
N PRO A 167 8.82 -6.47 4.76
CA PRO A 167 8.38 -5.81 3.53
C PRO A 167 8.42 -4.28 3.64
N PHE A 168 7.95 -3.74 4.76
CA PHE A 168 7.91 -2.31 5.03
C PHE A 168 8.81 -1.97 6.23
N THR A 169 10.05 -1.58 5.96
CA THR A 169 11.10 -1.39 6.98
C THR A 169 10.91 -0.17 7.89
N ARG A 170 9.89 0.66 7.65
CA ARG A 170 9.64 1.91 8.36
C ARG A 170 8.14 2.22 8.43
N PRO A 171 7.70 3.05 9.39
CA PRO A 171 6.33 3.55 9.43
C PRO A 171 5.95 4.29 8.14
N ILE A 172 4.70 4.17 7.74
CA ILE A 172 4.14 4.85 6.57
C ILE A 172 3.51 6.17 7.01
N VAL A 173 3.76 7.27 6.29
CA VAL A 173 3.12 8.57 6.50
C VAL A 173 2.46 9.03 5.22
N ASN A 174 1.13 9.13 5.21
CA ASN A 174 0.34 9.49 4.04
C ASN A 174 -0.55 10.69 4.29
N ALA A 175 -0.85 11.44 3.22
CA ALA A 175 -1.85 12.50 3.24
C ALA A 175 -3.25 11.89 3.02
N ARG A 176 -4.15 12.08 3.98
CA ARG A 176 -5.56 11.70 3.89
C ARG A 176 -6.43 12.94 3.75
N GLY A 177 -7.24 12.99 2.70
CA GLY A 177 -8.18 14.07 2.46
C GLY A 177 -8.69 14.05 1.02
N ILE A 178 -9.64 14.93 0.76
CA ILE A 178 -10.19 15.23 -0.58
C ILE A 178 -9.90 16.69 -0.95
N PRO A 179 -9.81 17.03 -2.25
CA PRO A 179 -9.69 18.41 -2.69
C PRO A 179 -10.88 19.20 -2.14
N SER A 180 -10.60 20.10 -1.22
CA SER A 180 -11.58 20.94 -0.55
C SER A 180 -10.87 22.13 0.09
N LEU A 181 -11.62 23.06 0.67
CA LEU A 181 -11.04 24.15 1.45
C LEU A 181 -10.47 23.68 2.80
N LEU A 182 -10.80 22.47 3.25
CA LEU A 182 -10.29 21.91 4.50
C LEU A 182 -8.90 21.31 4.29
N PRO A 183 -7.98 21.49 5.25
CA PRO A 183 -6.66 20.88 5.17
C PRO A 183 -6.77 19.35 5.22
N ALA A 184 -5.98 18.68 4.38
CA ALA A 184 -5.78 17.25 4.52
C ALA A 184 -4.89 16.96 5.73
N VAL A 185 -4.91 15.73 6.22
CA VAL A 185 -4.19 15.32 7.43
C VAL A 185 -3.08 14.35 7.04
N LEU A 186 -1.86 14.58 7.55
CA LEU A 186 -0.82 13.56 7.52
C LEU A 186 -1.11 12.53 8.60
N TYR A 187 -1.30 11.28 8.20
CA TYR A 187 -1.45 10.15 9.11
C TYR A 187 -0.18 9.31 9.09
N ARG A 188 0.30 8.96 10.28
CA ARG A 188 1.31 7.92 10.46
C ARG A 188 0.61 6.60 10.74
N MET A 189 1.09 5.55 10.10
CA MET A 189 0.72 4.17 10.32
C MET A 189 1.98 3.37 10.65
N ASP A 190 2.01 2.79 11.85
CA ASP A 190 2.98 1.78 12.22
C ASP A 190 2.40 0.41 11.83
N VAL A 191 3.11 -0.37 11.01
CA VAL A 191 2.66 -1.68 10.50
C VAL A 191 3.56 -2.78 11.07
N PRO A 192 3.24 -3.36 12.25
CA PRO A 192 3.95 -4.53 12.74
C PRO A 192 3.79 -5.68 11.75
N GLN A 193 4.89 -6.38 11.49
CA GLN A 193 4.96 -7.45 10.50
C GLN A 193 5.54 -8.70 11.13
N ARG A 194 5.16 -9.86 10.62
CA ARG A 194 5.78 -11.14 10.98
C ARG A 194 6.07 -11.90 9.70
N VAL A 195 7.34 -12.01 9.34
CA VAL A 195 7.80 -12.77 8.17
C VAL A 195 7.86 -14.25 8.54
N HIS A 196 7.18 -15.09 7.76
CA HIS A 196 7.18 -16.54 7.93
C HIS A 196 8.25 -17.18 7.06
N GLU A 197 8.30 -16.74 5.80
CA GLU A 197 9.16 -17.27 4.76
C GLU A 197 9.66 -16.10 3.92
N GLY A 198 10.95 -16.05 3.62
CA GLY A 198 11.53 -14.98 2.80
C GLY A 198 12.74 -15.47 2.04
N ARG A 199 12.86 -15.06 0.78
CA ARG A 199 13.97 -15.40 -0.12
C ARG A 199 14.44 -14.14 -0.81
N ARG A 200 15.75 -13.91 -0.81
CA ARG A 200 16.38 -12.81 -1.53
C ARG A 200 16.90 -13.30 -2.87
N GLY A 201 16.67 -12.57 -3.95
CA GLY A 201 17.17 -12.89 -5.27
C GLY A 201 17.46 -11.65 -6.11
N THR A 202 17.98 -11.87 -7.30
CA THR A 202 18.08 -10.81 -8.33
C THR A 202 16.77 -10.76 -9.09
N MET A 203 16.14 -9.59 -9.11
CA MET A 203 14.93 -9.32 -9.87
C MET A 203 15.28 -8.59 -11.16
N THR A 204 14.83 -9.10 -12.30
CA THR A 204 14.74 -8.28 -13.52
C THR A 204 13.46 -7.46 -13.42
N VAL A 205 13.59 -6.14 -13.29
CA VAL A 205 12.48 -5.21 -13.12
C VAL A 205 12.36 -4.29 -14.32
N GLU A 206 11.14 -3.90 -14.63
CA GLU A 206 10.81 -2.89 -15.63
C GLU A 206 9.73 -1.97 -15.07
N ILE A 207 10.08 -0.69 -14.93
CA ILE A 207 9.14 0.37 -14.50
C ILE A 207 8.82 1.24 -15.71
N GLY A 208 7.56 1.17 -16.13
CA GLY A 208 6.99 2.00 -17.19
C GLY A 208 6.26 3.22 -16.64
N GLY A 209 5.51 3.91 -17.48
CA GLY A 209 4.70 5.05 -17.05
C GLY A 209 3.68 5.46 -18.08
N SER A 210 2.65 6.17 -17.61
CA SER A 210 1.61 6.78 -18.43
C SER A 210 1.34 8.21 -17.94
N ALA A 211 0.51 8.97 -18.66
CA ALA A 211 0.09 10.29 -18.18
C ALA A 211 -0.66 10.22 -16.83
N ALA A 212 -1.40 9.14 -16.59
CA ALA A 212 -2.14 8.90 -15.35
C ALA A 212 -1.26 8.28 -14.25
N ASP A 213 -0.19 7.60 -14.64
CA ASP A 213 0.71 6.86 -13.76
C ASP A 213 2.19 7.07 -14.17
N PRO A 214 2.76 8.27 -13.96
CA PRO A 214 4.06 8.60 -14.53
C PRO A 214 5.22 8.10 -13.67
N LEU A 215 5.29 6.77 -13.45
CA LEU A 215 6.31 6.11 -12.64
C LEU A 215 7.69 6.09 -13.33
N ASP A 216 7.72 6.21 -14.65
CA ASP A 216 8.91 6.37 -15.48
C ASP A 216 9.74 7.60 -15.07
N ARG A 217 9.08 8.65 -14.56
CA ARG A 217 9.74 9.86 -14.03
C ARG A 217 10.65 9.58 -12.84
N PHE A 218 10.47 8.46 -12.12
CA PHE A 218 11.38 8.08 -11.05
C PHE A 218 12.72 7.54 -11.55
N GLY A 219 12.89 7.29 -12.86
CA GLY A 219 14.18 6.93 -13.45
C GLY A 219 14.66 5.51 -13.13
N VAL A 220 13.76 4.61 -12.71
CA VAL A 220 14.10 3.20 -12.45
C VAL A 220 14.24 2.44 -13.77
N GLY A 221 13.31 2.57 -14.71
CA GLY A 221 13.39 1.90 -16.01
C GLY A 221 13.57 0.38 -15.91
N LYS A 222 14.25 -0.23 -16.90
CA LYS A 222 14.56 -1.67 -16.94
C LYS A 222 15.95 -1.94 -16.39
N ARG A 223 16.08 -2.82 -15.39
CA ARG A 223 17.37 -3.24 -14.82
C ARG A 223 17.26 -4.49 -13.97
N GLU A 224 18.40 -5.06 -13.62
CA GLU A 224 18.50 -6.04 -12.55
C GLU A 224 18.72 -5.35 -11.20
N ILE A 225 18.04 -5.83 -10.16
CA ILE A 225 18.16 -5.28 -8.81
C ILE A 225 17.94 -6.37 -7.74
N PRO A 226 18.62 -6.32 -6.58
CA PRO A 226 18.29 -7.20 -5.48
C PRO A 226 16.87 -6.95 -4.97
N GLY A 227 16.12 -8.03 -4.76
CA GLY A 227 14.79 -7.99 -4.19
C GLY A 227 14.51 -9.19 -3.32
N ASP A 228 13.34 -9.20 -2.70
CA ASP A 228 12.92 -10.24 -1.78
C ASP A 228 11.50 -10.70 -2.12
N ALA A 229 11.24 -12.00 -2.12
CA ALA A 229 9.91 -12.59 -2.14
C ALA A 229 9.63 -13.29 -0.80
N MET A 230 8.47 -13.02 -0.22
CA MET A 230 8.17 -13.43 1.15
C MET A 230 6.69 -13.65 1.41
N VAL A 231 6.42 -14.47 2.42
CA VAL A 231 5.10 -14.65 3.05
C VAL A 231 5.15 -14.01 4.44
N ALA A 232 4.28 -13.05 4.71
CA ALA A 232 4.26 -12.32 5.97
C ALA A 232 2.85 -11.99 6.44
N ASP A 233 2.66 -11.92 7.75
CA ASP A 233 1.48 -11.28 8.33
C ASP A 233 1.73 -9.77 8.47
N LEU A 234 0.75 -8.95 8.08
CA LEU A 234 0.85 -7.49 8.18
C LEU A 234 -0.18 -6.93 9.17
N ALA A 235 0.21 -5.80 9.79
CA ALA A 235 -0.53 -5.15 10.86
C ALA A 235 -0.89 -6.13 11.98
N VAL A 236 0.11 -6.89 12.43
CA VAL A 236 0.00 -7.83 13.54
C VAL A 236 -0.36 -7.04 14.81
N PRO A 237 -1.40 -7.44 15.56
CA PRO A 237 -1.74 -6.81 16.82
C PRO A 237 -0.55 -6.90 17.79
N PRO A 238 -0.23 -5.82 18.51
CA PRO A 238 0.87 -5.85 19.48
C PRO A 238 0.51 -6.80 20.64
N ALA A 239 1.51 -7.55 21.13
CA ALA A 239 1.33 -8.49 22.25
C ALA A 239 0.89 -7.81 23.56
N ALA A 240 1.19 -6.51 23.72
CA ALA A 240 0.73 -5.68 24.82
C ALA A 240 0.01 -4.44 24.30
N ARG A 241 -0.98 -3.95 25.06
CA ARG A 241 -1.69 -2.70 24.74
C ARG A 241 -0.68 -1.55 24.62
N ARG A 242 -0.61 -0.92 23.44
CA ARG A 242 0.21 0.27 23.23
C ARG A 242 -0.50 1.50 23.81
N SER A 243 0.26 2.39 24.43
CA SER A 243 -0.21 3.71 24.86
C SER A 243 -0.50 4.65 23.69
N VAL A 244 0.04 4.35 22.50
CA VAL A 244 -0.10 5.17 21.29
C VAL A 244 -0.77 4.33 20.20
N PRO A 245 -1.85 4.84 19.56
CA PRO A 245 -2.56 4.11 18.51
C PRO A 245 -1.66 3.90 17.26
N PRO A 246 -1.79 2.75 16.57
CA PRO A 246 -0.96 2.40 15.41
C PRO A 246 -1.17 3.35 14.24
N VAL A 247 -2.38 3.90 14.09
CA VAL A 247 -2.73 4.94 13.12
C VAL A 247 -3.02 6.23 13.88
N ARG A 248 -2.32 7.32 13.55
CA ARG A 248 -2.51 8.61 14.23
C ARG A 248 -2.18 9.82 13.35
N PRO A 249 -2.86 10.96 13.54
CA PRO A 249 -2.50 12.19 12.84
C PRO A 249 -1.15 12.70 13.34
N VAL A 250 -0.32 13.21 12.42
CA VAL A 250 1.03 13.72 12.71
C VAL A 250 1.31 15.09 12.08
N GLY A 251 0.36 15.64 11.31
CA GLY A 251 0.45 16.96 10.71
C GLY A 251 -0.74 17.29 9.83
N LEU A 252 -0.72 18.51 9.27
CA LEU A 252 -1.69 18.98 8.28
C LEU A 252 -1.00 19.22 6.95
N VAL A 253 -1.74 19.04 5.87
CA VAL A 253 -1.33 19.27 4.49
C VAL A 253 -2.18 20.39 3.92
N ARG A 254 -1.52 21.36 3.29
CA ARG A 254 -2.20 22.51 2.67
C ARG A 254 -3.13 22.03 1.54
N PRO A 255 -4.35 22.58 1.43
CA PRO A 255 -5.29 22.26 0.35
C PRO A 255 -4.69 22.32 -1.05
N THR A 256 -3.84 23.32 -1.32
CA THR A 256 -3.20 23.54 -2.62
C THR A 256 -2.28 22.39 -3.04
N TRP A 257 -1.59 21.75 -2.10
CA TRP A 257 -0.77 20.59 -2.41
C TRP A 257 -1.65 19.41 -2.82
N LEU A 258 -2.74 19.16 -2.09
CA LEU A 258 -3.63 18.05 -2.41
C LEU A 258 -4.30 18.29 -3.76
N ALA A 259 -4.78 19.50 -4.04
CA ALA A 259 -5.38 19.84 -5.34
C ALA A 259 -4.40 19.58 -6.51
N LYS A 260 -3.12 19.95 -6.35
CA LYS A 260 -2.10 19.72 -7.38
C LYS A 260 -1.84 18.23 -7.64
N HIS A 261 -1.79 17.39 -6.61
CA HIS A 261 -1.42 15.98 -6.73
C HIS A 261 -2.64 15.05 -6.78
N TYR A 262 -3.85 15.57 -6.59
CA TYR A 262 -5.06 14.77 -6.64
C TYR A 262 -5.21 14.01 -7.96
N PRO A 263 -4.86 14.60 -9.12
CA PRO A 263 -4.95 13.87 -10.37
C PRO A 263 -4.15 12.57 -10.39
N GLU A 264 -2.89 12.61 -9.97
CA GLU A 264 -2.01 11.43 -9.88
C GLU A 264 -2.51 10.41 -8.84
N ARG A 265 -3.25 10.88 -7.83
CA ARG A 265 -3.84 10.06 -6.76
C ARG A 265 -5.22 9.49 -7.08
N ALA A 266 -5.91 9.97 -8.11
CA ALA A 266 -7.31 9.63 -8.38
C ALA A 266 -7.56 9.12 -9.80
N TRP A 267 -6.84 9.64 -10.79
CA TRP A 267 -7.04 9.34 -12.20
C TRP A 267 -5.96 8.44 -12.78
#